data_AF-A0A2P4YED8-F1
#
_entry.id   AF-A0A2P4YED8-F1
#
_cell.length_a   1.000
_cell.length_b   1.000
_cell.length_c   1.000
_cell.angle_alpha   90.00
_cell.angle_beta   90.00
_cell.angle_gamma   90.00
#
_symmetry.space_group_name_H-M   'P 1'
#
loop_
_entity.id
_entity.type
_entity.pdbx_description
1 polymer ?
#
loop_
_entity_poly.entity_id
_entity_poly.type
_entity_poly.pdbx_seq_one_letter_code
_entity_poly.pdbx_strand_id
1 'polypeptide(L)'
;RKLVGNDSNRGPSGSAKKDSEQLQEEITVAYCKDIPSLFLLYQADSDKLVLLLQLIPMLTLKSEVIGHHSSRIKELLEKLKHAYLLHSDEELLMSLSLSITHLLQTEHTSLKREAEVIMHDLAQDVMDKIDHLLEADIKLHATLAISREDKPKSKSRKARGRKSKNLKTKEIADVEYDLRIALCRLKCLMKYLNIREYLPPDLRSGMDADNHSTGLDTQQRRMNNLVAAVGDLLQRHTQSVVELDEGFRHADTIKHGLAIIYSDLLWVTAPIFKTVEEDKKRDSSSGTTSEATDTELDRSVQIQIQNVAHKVTDEEHKENEETPDPQPMESMEAIQFEDDDLASYDAKPPYNALEWVLPKVLISLTQQHFEREMYDAEEEPEFEDNMIGDDIAIANEKSILEWQEKQQRKAELLVALGRVSLCNPSNKRQAVAVLEYFTSRDKATVEVVKAFGKQVKADAPVRYLEIQMIALRQLFNPILVWKRDFEAAETNVGNIGDAEQEELKERMENRIQELKELAKRFSIRYGLEQPNQFEFLETMRVYLSHLDYSSMTQLREYFMERLKLQKASLNWYYVFASAKK
;
A
#
# COMPACT_ATOMS: atom_id res chain seq x y z
N ARG A 1 -37.16 -23.69 32.55
CA ARG A 1 -37.97 -24.08 31.37
C ARG A 1 -37.78 -23.05 30.25
N LYS A 2 -36.88 -23.32 29.30
CA LYS A 2 -36.98 -23.11 27.84
C LYS A 2 -35.57 -23.21 27.22
N LEU A 3 -35.26 -24.44 26.79
CA LEU A 3 -34.50 -24.86 25.61
C LEU A 3 -33.46 -23.88 25.04
N VAL A 4 -32.21 -24.04 25.47
CA VAL A 4 -31.01 -23.75 24.65
C VAL A 4 -30.66 -25.05 23.96
N GLY A 5 -31.06 -25.17 22.69
CA GLY A 5 -30.77 -26.32 21.85
C GLY A 5 -29.31 -26.33 21.44
N ASN A 6 -28.61 -27.41 21.79
CA ASN A 6 -27.18 -27.64 21.56
C ASN A 6 -26.95 -28.50 20.30
N ASP A 7 -27.80 -28.33 19.28
CA ASP A 7 -27.88 -29.19 18.10
C ASP A 7 -27.38 -28.48 16.83
N SER A 8 -26.09 -28.14 16.75
CA SER A 8 -25.52 -27.55 15.52
C SER A 8 -24.11 -28.03 15.14
N ASN A 9 -23.73 -29.24 15.57
CA ASN A 9 -22.48 -29.91 15.13
C ASN A 9 -22.75 -31.31 14.56
N ARG A 10 -23.89 -31.53 13.88
CA ARG A 10 -23.96 -32.63 12.91
C ARG A 10 -23.24 -32.15 11.64
N GLY A 11 -21.94 -32.43 11.56
CA GLY A 11 -21.19 -32.25 10.33
C GLY A 11 -21.93 -32.90 9.15
N PRO A 12 -21.73 -32.40 7.93
CA PRO A 12 -22.36 -32.94 6.72
C PRO A 12 -22.22 -34.47 6.73
N SER A 13 -23.32 -35.17 6.49
CA SER A 13 -23.31 -36.63 6.48
C SER A 13 -22.21 -37.11 5.54
N GLY A 14 -21.49 -38.17 5.92
CA GLY A 14 -20.38 -38.69 5.09
C GLY A 14 -20.80 -39.04 3.65
N SER A 15 -22.11 -39.17 3.38
CA SER A 15 -22.67 -39.26 2.03
C SER A 15 -22.53 -37.96 1.23
N ALA A 16 -22.91 -36.80 1.79
CA ALA A 16 -22.88 -35.52 1.09
C ALA A 16 -21.46 -35.10 0.68
N LYS A 17 -20.46 -35.43 1.51
CA LYS A 17 -19.05 -35.20 1.17
C LYS A 17 -18.60 -36.07 -0.02
N LYS A 18 -19.00 -37.35 -0.05
CA LYS A 18 -18.66 -38.25 -1.16
C LYS A 18 -19.32 -37.82 -2.46
N ASP A 19 -20.58 -37.43 -2.41
CA ASP A 19 -21.31 -36.94 -3.59
C ASP A 19 -20.68 -35.65 -4.13
N SER A 20 -20.25 -34.74 -3.24
CA SER A 20 -19.51 -33.53 -3.63
C SER A 20 -18.15 -33.84 -4.25
N GLU A 21 -17.40 -34.78 -3.70
CA GLU A 21 -16.10 -35.18 -4.26
C GLU A 21 -16.29 -35.82 -5.64
N GLN A 22 -17.26 -36.72 -5.79
CA GLN A 22 -17.56 -37.35 -7.07
C GLN A 22 -17.94 -36.32 -8.14
N LEU A 23 -18.79 -35.34 -7.80
CA LEU A 23 -19.13 -34.26 -8.71
C LEU A 23 -17.89 -33.46 -9.14
N GLN A 24 -16.97 -33.17 -8.22
CA GLN A 24 -15.73 -32.46 -8.54
C GLN A 24 -14.83 -33.28 -9.47
N GLU A 25 -14.78 -34.61 -9.30
CA GLU A 25 -14.05 -35.52 -10.19
C GLU A 25 -14.67 -35.53 -11.59
N GLU A 26 -16.01 -35.61 -11.70
CA GLU A 26 -16.73 -35.54 -12.97
C GLU A 26 -16.50 -34.21 -13.70
N ILE A 27 -16.56 -33.08 -12.97
CA ILE A 27 -16.24 -31.75 -13.49
C ILE A 27 -14.80 -31.71 -14.00
N THR A 28 -13.86 -32.28 -13.24
CA THR A 28 -12.44 -32.28 -13.61
C THR A 28 -12.21 -33.06 -14.91
N VAL A 29 -12.81 -34.23 -15.06
CA VAL A 29 -12.71 -35.05 -16.27
C VAL A 29 -13.25 -34.30 -17.49
N ALA A 30 -14.41 -33.64 -17.37
CA ALA A 30 -15.00 -32.86 -18.45
C ALA A 30 -14.11 -31.67 -18.84
N TYR A 31 -13.68 -30.88 -17.85
CA TYR A 31 -12.93 -29.65 -18.08
C TYR A 31 -11.48 -29.89 -18.53
N CYS A 32 -10.81 -30.94 -18.06
CA CYS A 32 -9.48 -31.29 -18.57
C CYS A 32 -9.50 -31.58 -20.09
N LYS A 33 -10.64 -32.02 -20.64
CA LYS A 33 -10.80 -32.25 -22.08
C LYS A 33 -11.10 -30.96 -22.84
N ASP A 34 -11.97 -30.12 -22.30
CA ASP A 34 -12.56 -29.01 -23.04
C ASP A 34 -11.79 -27.68 -22.88
N ILE A 35 -11.24 -27.40 -21.69
CA ILE A 35 -10.52 -26.14 -21.41
C ILE A 35 -9.41 -25.86 -22.43
N PRO A 36 -8.50 -26.80 -22.78
CA PRO A 36 -7.44 -26.50 -23.76
C PRO A 36 -7.97 -26.03 -25.12
N SER A 37 -9.09 -26.62 -25.56
CA SER A 37 -9.73 -26.26 -26.83
C SER A 37 -10.41 -24.88 -26.75
N LEU A 38 -11.07 -24.59 -25.63
CA LEU A 38 -11.68 -23.29 -25.37
C LEU A 38 -10.62 -22.18 -25.24
N PHE A 39 -9.48 -22.49 -24.63
CA PHE A 39 -8.34 -21.56 -24.53
C PHE A 39 -7.84 -21.13 -25.91
N LEU A 40 -7.73 -22.09 -26.84
CA LEU A 40 -7.33 -21.80 -28.22
C LEU A 40 -8.39 -20.95 -28.95
N LEU A 41 -9.68 -21.24 -28.72
CA LEU A 41 -10.78 -20.51 -29.35
C LEU A 41 -10.86 -19.05 -28.88
N TYR A 42 -10.60 -18.80 -27.60
CA TYR A 42 -10.74 -17.49 -26.97
C TYR A 42 -9.41 -16.80 -26.69
N GLN A 43 -8.29 -17.26 -27.26
CA GLN A 43 -6.94 -16.71 -27.00
C GLN A 43 -6.79 -15.19 -27.26
N ALA A 44 -7.70 -14.57 -28.02
CA ALA A 44 -7.68 -13.15 -28.33
C ALA A 44 -8.63 -12.31 -27.44
N ASP A 45 -9.45 -12.95 -26.61
CA ASP A 45 -10.51 -12.32 -25.81
C ASP A 45 -10.17 -12.47 -24.32
N SER A 46 -9.56 -11.43 -23.74
CA SER A 46 -9.07 -11.45 -22.36
C SER A 46 -10.17 -11.76 -21.36
N ASP A 47 -11.35 -11.18 -21.55
CA ASP A 47 -12.46 -11.27 -20.60
C ASP A 47 -12.98 -12.71 -20.54
N LYS A 48 -13.10 -13.36 -21.70
CA LYS A 48 -13.46 -14.79 -21.76
C LYS A 48 -12.36 -15.69 -21.21
N LEU A 49 -11.09 -15.36 -21.42
CA LEU A 49 -9.97 -16.12 -20.84
C LEU A 49 -9.98 -16.03 -19.31
N VAL A 50 -10.23 -14.86 -18.73
CA VAL A 50 -10.34 -14.69 -17.27
C VAL A 50 -11.43 -15.62 -16.71
N LEU A 51 -12.61 -15.66 -17.32
CA LEU A 51 -13.69 -16.56 -16.91
C LEU A 51 -13.30 -18.05 -17.03
N LEU A 52 -12.59 -18.43 -18.09
CA LEU A 52 -12.10 -19.81 -18.25
C LEU A 52 -11.05 -20.18 -17.19
N LEU A 53 -10.16 -19.24 -16.84
CA LEU A 53 -9.11 -19.47 -15.85
C LEU A 53 -9.68 -19.67 -14.45
N GLN A 54 -10.82 -19.05 -14.11
CA GLN A 54 -11.52 -19.29 -12.84
C GLN A 54 -11.97 -20.74 -12.65
N LEU A 55 -12.09 -21.53 -13.72
CA LEU A 55 -12.45 -22.95 -13.65
C LEU A 55 -11.28 -23.84 -13.21
N ILE A 56 -10.03 -23.42 -13.44
CA ILE A 56 -8.85 -24.26 -13.19
C ILE A 56 -8.64 -24.53 -11.69
N PRO A 57 -8.74 -23.54 -10.77
CA PRO A 57 -8.68 -23.78 -9.33
C PRO A 57 -9.76 -24.72 -8.79
N MET A 58 -10.86 -24.94 -9.52
CA MET A 58 -11.94 -25.86 -9.12
C MET A 58 -11.60 -27.33 -9.41
N LEU A 59 -10.61 -27.59 -10.26
CA LEU A 59 -10.21 -28.94 -10.66
C LEU A 59 -9.57 -29.67 -9.48
N THR A 60 -9.94 -30.94 -9.29
CA THR A 60 -9.25 -31.80 -8.32
C THR A 60 -7.87 -32.20 -8.84
N LEU A 61 -6.87 -32.12 -7.97
CA LEU A 61 -5.49 -32.50 -8.29
C LEU A 61 -5.12 -33.89 -7.75
N LYS A 62 -6.13 -34.68 -7.32
CA LYS A 62 -5.96 -36.08 -6.89
C LYS A 62 -5.26 -36.88 -7.98
N SER A 63 -4.21 -37.61 -7.60
CA SER A 63 -3.34 -38.32 -8.55
C SER A 63 -4.10 -39.34 -9.41
N GLU A 64 -5.13 -39.97 -8.85
CA GLU A 64 -5.96 -40.98 -9.49
C GLU A 64 -6.81 -40.41 -10.63
N VAL A 65 -7.29 -39.18 -10.49
CA VAL A 65 -8.13 -38.53 -11.52
C VAL A 65 -7.23 -37.87 -12.56
N ILE A 66 -6.29 -37.07 -12.09
CA ILE A 66 -5.46 -36.23 -12.94
C ILE A 66 -4.45 -37.03 -13.77
N GLY A 67 -4.02 -38.20 -13.27
CA GLY A 67 -3.09 -39.08 -13.97
C GLY A 67 -3.64 -39.60 -15.31
N HIS A 68 -4.94 -39.93 -15.37
CA HIS A 68 -5.61 -40.39 -16.59
C HIS A 68 -5.71 -39.30 -17.67
N HIS A 69 -5.66 -38.04 -17.26
CA HIS A 69 -5.77 -36.87 -18.14
C HIS A 69 -4.46 -36.08 -18.25
N SER A 70 -3.35 -36.65 -17.79
CA SER A 70 -2.06 -35.97 -17.72
C SER A 70 -1.62 -35.36 -19.05
N SER A 71 -1.83 -36.04 -20.18
CA SER A 71 -1.50 -35.49 -21.51
C SER A 71 -2.25 -34.19 -21.85
N ARG A 72 -3.53 -34.09 -21.48
CA ARG A 72 -4.35 -32.90 -21.71
C ARG A 72 -3.97 -31.74 -20.80
N ILE A 73 -3.50 -32.05 -19.60
CA ILE A 73 -3.09 -31.01 -18.65
C ILE A 73 -1.70 -30.50 -18.97
N LYS A 74 -0.81 -31.34 -19.51
CA LYS A 74 0.43 -30.88 -20.12
C LYS A 74 0.16 -29.93 -21.29
N GLU A 75 -0.78 -30.29 -22.18
CA GLU A 75 -1.24 -29.41 -23.26
C GLU A 75 -1.80 -28.09 -22.69
N LEU A 76 -2.60 -28.14 -21.63
CA LEU A 76 -3.10 -26.95 -20.95
C LEU A 76 -1.98 -26.07 -20.40
N LEU A 77 -1.00 -26.64 -19.69
CA LEU A 77 0.13 -25.91 -19.12
C LEU A 77 0.93 -25.15 -20.19
N GLU A 78 1.17 -25.78 -21.34
CA GLU A 78 1.82 -25.11 -22.48
C GLU A 78 0.98 -23.95 -23.04
N LYS A 79 -0.35 -24.10 -23.09
CA LYS A 79 -1.25 -23.01 -23.49
C LYS A 79 -1.27 -21.88 -22.47
N LEU A 80 -1.23 -22.18 -21.18
CA LEU A 80 -1.12 -21.19 -20.11
C LEU A 80 0.20 -20.42 -20.22
N LYS A 81 1.34 -21.12 -20.41
CA LYS A 81 2.65 -20.51 -20.65
C LYS A 81 2.61 -19.58 -21.86
N HIS A 82 2.08 -20.04 -22.98
CA HIS A 82 1.98 -19.25 -24.20
C HIS A 82 1.13 -17.98 -24.00
N ALA A 83 -0.05 -18.12 -23.40
CA ALA A 83 -0.92 -16.98 -23.11
C ALA A 83 -0.26 -15.98 -22.16
N TYR A 84 0.45 -16.47 -21.14
CA TYR A 84 1.20 -15.63 -20.20
C TYR A 84 2.22 -14.73 -20.89
N LEU A 85 2.97 -15.29 -21.84
CA LEU A 85 3.98 -14.54 -22.60
C LEU A 85 3.36 -13.65 -23.68
N LEU A 86 2.14 -13.94 -24.13
CA LEU A 86 1.43 -13.17 -25.16
C LEU A 86 0.73 -11.93 -24.59
N HIS A 87 0.07 -12.05 -23.44
CA HIS A 87 -0.77 -10.98 -22.88
C HIS A 87 0.01 -10.05 -21.94
N SER A 88 -0.50 -8.82 -21.80
CA SER A 88 0.04 -7.78 -20.90
C SER A 88 -0.97 -7.27 -19.89
N ASP A 89 -2.23 -7.72 -19.96
CA ASP A 89 -3.29 -7.32 -19.05
C ASP A 89 -3.04 -7.88 -17.64
N GLU A 90 -3.08 -7.03 -16.62
CA GLU A 90 -2.71 -7.39 -15.25
C GLU A 90 -3.67 -8.43 -14.66
N GLU A 91 -4.98 -8.29 -14.87
CA GLU A 91 -5.99 -9.19 -14.32
C GLU A 91 -5.90 -10.60 -14.94
N LEU A 92 -5.71 -10.65 -16.26
CA LEU A 92 -5.48 -11.90 -16.97
C LEU A 92 -4.17 -12.56 -16.53
N LEU A 93 -3.06 -11.80 -16.42
CA LEU A 93 -1.77 -12.32 -15.94
C LEU A 93 -1.88 -12.87 -14.51
N MET A 94 -2.62 -12.18 -13.63
CA MET A 94 -2.93 -12.64 -12.29
C MET A 94 -3.68 -13.98 -12.29
N SER A 95 -4.71 -14.10 -13.12
CA SER A 95 -5.51 -15.34 -13.25
C SER A 95 -4.70 -16.50 -13.85
N LEU A 96 -3.81 -16.21 -14.81
CA LEU A 96 -2.88 -17.18 -15.39
C LEU A 96 -1.88 -17.67 -14.35
N SER A 97 -1.23 -16.74 -13.61
CA SER A 97 -0.31 -17.10 -12.52
C SER A 97 -0.98 -18.01 -11.49
N LEU A 98 -2.18 -17.64 -11.02
CA LEU A 98 -2.93 -18.45 -10.06
C LEU A 98 -3.22 -19.86 -10.59
N SER A 99 -3.63 -19.97 -11.87
CA SER A 99 -3.94 -21.24 -12.51
C SER A 99 -2.71 -22.14 -12.65
N ILE A 100 -1.56 -21.58 -13.02
CA ILE A 100 -0.31 -22.35 -13.11
C ILE A 100 0.13 -22.78 -11.71
N THR A 101 0.05 -21.89 -10.71
CA THR A 101 0.34 -22.22 -9.31
C THR A 101 -0.53 -23.34 -8.77
N HIS A 102 -1.83 -23.35 -9.10
CA HIS A 102 -2.73 -24.46 -8.73
C HIS A 102 -2.21 -25.77 -9.30
N LEU A 103 -1.88 -25.82 -10.60
CA LEU A 103 -1.41 -27.04 -11.24
C LEU A 103 -0.05 -27.54 -10.71
N LEU A 104 0.82 -26.66 -10.19
CA LEU A 104 2.05 -27.03 -9.49
C LEU A 104 1.80 -27.82 -8.18
N GLN A 105 0.63 -27.65 -7.56
CA GLN A 105 0.27 -28.33 -6.32
C GLN A 105 -0.16 -29.79 -6.52
N THR A 106 -0.12 -30.29 -7.76
CA THR A 106 -0.48 -31.68 -8.07
C THR A 106 0.41 -32.70 -7.39
N GLU A 107 -0.21 -33.76 -6.85
CA GLU A 107 0.50 -34.90 -6.27
C GLU A 107 1.04 -35.86 -7.36
N HIS A 108 0.54 -35.74 -8.60
CA HIS A 108 0.96 -36.59 -9.69
C HIS A 108 2.37 -36.22 -10.17
N THR A 109 3.35 -37.05 -9.79
CA THR A 109 4.80 -36.79 -10.00
C THR A 109 5.20 -36.37 -11.41
N SER A 110 4.68 -37.03 -12.46
CA SER A 110 5.03 -36.65 -13.84
C SER A 110 4.41 -35.33 -14.27
N LEU A 111 3.27 -34.94 -13.71
CA LEU A 111 2.62 -33.68 -14.06
C LEU A 111 3.28 -32.53 -13.27
N LYS A 112 3.59 -32.78 -11.99
CA LYS A 112 4.33 -31.86 -11.14
C LYS A 112 5.66 -31.44 -11.78
N ARG A 113 6.46 -32.40 -12.25
CA ARG A 113 7.72 -32.11 -12.96
C ARG A 113 7.51 -31.28 -14.22
N GLU A 114 6.45 -31.54 -14.98
CA GLU A 114 6.15 -30.75 -16.18
C GLU A 114 5.80 -29.30 -15.80
N ALA A 115 4.94 -29.13 -14.79
CA ALA A 115 4.57 -27.81 -14.30
C ALA A 115 5.80 -27.06 -13.76
N GLU A 116 6.69 -27.73 -13.03
CA GLU A 116 7.96 -27.18 -12.56
C GLU A 116 8.86 -26.74 -13.72
N VAL A 117 9.00 -27.56 -14.77
CA VAL A 117 9.77 -27.20 -15.99
C VAL A 117 9.19 -25.97 -16.66
N ILE A 118 7.86 -25.93 -16.84
CA ILE A 118 7.17 -24.78 -17.44
C ILE A 118 7.36 -23.52 -16.60
N MET A 119 7.36 -23.65 -15.26
CA MET A 119 7.63 -22.54 -14.37
C MET A 119 9.07 -22.05 -14.43
N HIS A 120 10.04 -22.96 -14.48
CA HIS A 120 11.45 -22.62 -14.67
C HIS A 120 11.65 -21.82 -15.96
N ASP A 121 11.10 -22.32 -17.07
CA ASP A 121 11.17 -21.63 -18.36
C ASP A 121 10.50 -20.25 -18.30
N LEU A 122 9.31 -20.16 -17.68
CA LEU A 122 8.56 -18.92 -17.61
C LEU A 122 9.28 -17.87 -16.75
N ALA A 123 9.78 -18.25 -15.59
CA ALA A 123 10.57 -17.37 -14.72
C ALA A 123 11.85 -16.92 -15.43
N GLN A 124 12.53 -17.83 -16.13
CA GLN A 124 13.72 -17.55 -16.90
C GLN A 124 13.45 -16.53 -18.02
N ASP A 125 12.45 -16.78 -18.86
CA ASP A 125 12.11 -15.92 -20.00
C ASP A 125 11.75 -14.50 -19.56
N VAL A 126 10.95 -14.38 -18.49
CA VAL A 126 10.56 -13.08 -17.93
C VAL A 126 11.76 -12.36 -17.34
N MET A 127 12.60 -13.05 -16.56
CA MET A 127 13.77 -12.41 -15.94
C MET A 127 14.84 -12.02 -16.96
N ASP A 128 15.15 -12.87 -17.94
CA ASP A 128 16.10 -12.54 -19.01
C ASP A 128 15.65 -11.30 -19.79
N LYS A 129 14.34 -11.18 -20.05
CA LYS A 129 13.76 -10.01 -20.69
C LYS A 129 13.90 -8.77 -19.82
N ILE A 130 13.65 -8.85 -18.51
CA ILE A 130 13.84 -7.73 -17.58
C ILE A 130 15.31 -7.32 -17.50
N ASP A 131 16.23 -8.27 -17.33
CA ASP A 131 17.67 -8.02 -17.25
C ASP A 131 18.15 -7.24 -18.50
N HIS A 132 17.72 -7.68 -19.69
CA HIS A 132 18.03 -7.00 -20.95
C HIS A 132 17.47 -5.58 -21.03
N LEU A 133 16.23 -5.38 -20.59
CA LEU A 133 15.57 -4.07 -20.62
C LEU A 133 16.16 -3.09 -19.60
N LEU A 134 16.53 -3.57 -18.41
CA LEU A 134 17.23 -2.76 -17.41
C LEU A 134 18.61 -2.32 -17.92
N GLU A 135 19.34 -3.19 -18.63
CA GLU A 135 20.61 -2.81 -19.25
C GLU A 135 20.41 -1.76 -20.36
N ALA A 136 19.34 -1.89 -21.17
CA ALA A 136 18.98 -0.91 -22.19
C ALA A 136 18.62 0.45 -21.58
N ASP A 137 17.82 0.45 -20.51
CA ASP A 137 17.47 1.65 -19.73
C ASP A 137 18.72 2.39 -19.22
N ILE A 138 19.65 1.67 -18.59
CA ILE A 138 20.91 2.25 -18.08
C ILE A 138 21.71 2.92 -19.21
N LYS A 139 21.81 2.27 -20.38
CA LYS A 139 22.53 2.83 -21.54
C LYS A 139 21.86 4.08 -22.10
N LEU A 140 20.52 4.09 -22.14
CA LEU A 140 19.74 5.24 -22.60
C LEU A 140 19.93 6.43 -21.64
N HIS A 141 19.82 6.20 -20.33
CA HIS A 141 20.07 7.23 -19.30
C HIS A 141 21.49 7.79 -19.36
N ALA A 142 22.51 6.94 -19.49
CA ALA A 142 23.90 7.40 -19.65
C ALA A 142 24.07 8.27 -20.91
N THR A 143 23.42 7.90 -22.01
CA THR A 143 23.45 8.67 -23.27
C THR A 143 22.75 10.04 -23.14
N LEU A 144 21.69 10.12 -22.34
CA LEU A 144 21.01 11.39 -22.03
C LEU A 144 21.89 12.30 -21.16
N ALA A 145 22.55 11.73 -20.14
CA ALA A 145 23.45 12.48 -19.26
C ALA A 145 24.60 13.14 -20.04
N ILE A 146 25.28 12.38 -20.91
CA ILE A 146 26.36 12.92 -21.77
C ILE A 146 25.83 14.04 -22.68
N SER A 147 24.62 13.88 -23.24
CA SER A 147 24.02 14.89 -24.12
C SER A 147 23.68 16.20 -23.41
N ARG A 148 23.60 16.22 -22.07
CA ARG A 148 23.27 17.40 -21.27
C ARG A 148 24.51 18.26 -21.00
N GLU A 149 25.66 17.63 -20.79
CA GLU A 149 26.91 18.33 -20.51
C GLU A 149 27.44 19.11 -21.73
N ASP A 150 27.10 18.65 -22.93
CA ASP A 150 27.36 19.35 -24.19
C ASP A 150 26.44 20.58 -24.40
N LYS A 151 26.54 21.58 -23.50
CA LYS A 151 25.91 22.89 -23.70
C LYS A 151 26.42 23.48 -25.01
N PRO A 152 25.55 23.72 -26.02
CA PRO A 152 25.99 24.17 -27.34
C PRO A 152 26.55 25.60 -27.26
N LYS A 153 27.87 25.73 -27.15
CA LYS A 153 28.58 27.01 -27.07
C LYS A 153 28.71 27.76 -28.41
N SER A 154 28.06 27.34 -29.51
CA SER A 154 28.11 28.09 -30.78
C SER A 154 26.77 28.18 -31.51
N LYS A 155 26.38 29.41 -31.89
CA LYS A 155 25.05 29.80 -32.38
C LYS A 155 24.70 29.39 -33.84
N SER A 156 25.50 28.59 -34.56
CA SER A 156 25.43 28.57 -36.04
C SER A 156 24.82 27.35 -36.76
N ARG A 157 24.23 26.34 -36.10
CA ARG A 157 23.62 25.18 -36.81
C ARG A 157 22.28 24.70 -36.23
N LYS A 158 21.20 25.42 -36.52
CA LYS A 158 19.83 25.12 -36.01
C LYS A 158 19.04 24.01 -36.74
N ALA A 159 19.43 23.56 -37.93
CA ALA A 159 18.55 22.69 -38.75
C ALA A 159 18.79 21.17 -38.60
N ARG A 160 20.00 20.72 -38.20
CA ARG A 160 20.33 19.27 -38.22
C ARG A 160 19.98 18.52 -36.91
N GLY A 161 19.80 19.22 -35.80
CA GLY A 161 19.62 18.60 -34.47
C GLY A 161 18.21 18.06 -34.16
N ARG A 162 17.17 18.47 -34.89
CA ARG A 162 15.78 18.14 -34.51
C ARG A 162 15.41 16.67 -34.78
N LYS A 163 16.00 16.02 -35.80
CA LYS A 163 15.69 14.61 -36.13
C LYS A 163 16.27 13.60 -35.14
N SER A 164 17.45 13.87 -34.57
CA SER A 164 18.09 12.94 -33.64
C SER A 164 17.39 12.86 -32.28
N LYS A 165 16.73 13.94 -31.85
CA LYS A 165 16.00 13.96 -30.58
C LYS A 165 14.78 13.04 -30.62
N ASN A 166 13.98 13.11 -31.69
CA ASN A 166 12.78 12.29 -31.83
C ASN A 166 13.07 10.78 -31.83
N LEU A 167 14.20 10.35 -32.41
CA LEU A 167 14.56 8.93 -32.42
C LEU A 167 14.87 8.42 -31.00
N LYS A 168 15.65 9.17 -30.22
CA LYS A 168 15.97 8.81 -28.83
C LYS A 168 14.73 8.78 -27.94
N THR A 169 13.83 9.75 -28.09
CA THR A 169 12.57 9.79 -27.36
C THR A 169 11.71 8.55 -27.64
N LYS A 170 11.69 8.09 -28.89
CA LYS A 170 10.98 6.85 -29.24
C LYS A 170 11.65 5.61 -28.64
N GLU A 171 12.97 5.50 -28.72
CA GLU A 171 13.72 4.38 -28.13
C GLU A 171 13.49 4.26 -26.61
N ILE A 172 13.44 5.39 -25.91
CA ILE A 172 13.11 5.45 -24.48
C ILE A 172 11.67 4.99 -24.24
N ALA A 173 10.71 5.47 -25.04
CA ALA A 173 9.31 5.06 -24.94
C ALA A 173 9.14 3.54 -25.13
N ASP A 174 9.84 2.98 -26.11
CA ASP A 174 9.76 1.56 -26.46
C ASP A 174 10.37 0.70 -25.33
N VAL A 175 11.53 1.08 -24.78
CA VAL A 175 12.15 0.36 -23.64
C VAL A 175 11.28 0.46 -22.39
N GLU A 176 10.74 1.64 -22.09
CA GLU A 176 9.88 1.86 -20.92
C GLU A 176 8.58 1.04 -20.99
N TYR A 177 7.94 1.01 -22.16
CA TYR A 177 6.73 0.21 -22.37
C TYR A 177 6.99 -1.29 -22.21
N ASP A 178 8.08 -1.79 -22.81
CA ASP A 178 8.51 -3.18 -22.68
C ASP A 178 8.85 -3.53 -21.21
N LEU A 179 9.54 -2.63 -20.51
CA LEU A 179 9.95 -2.81 -19.11
C LEU A 179 8.72 -2.88 -18.20
N ARG A 180 7.74 -1.99 -18.40
CA ARG A 180 6.47 -2.04 -17.68
C ARG A 180 5.78 -3.39 -17.82
N ILE A 181 5.67 -3.92 -19.04
CA ILE A 181 5.03 -5.22 -19.29
C ILE A 181 5.82 -6.35 -18.62
N ALA A 182 7.14 -6.36 -18.77
CA ALA A 182 7.99 -7.40 -18.20
C ALA A 182 7.94 -7.41 -16.67
N LEU A 183 8.00 -6.23 -16.04
CA LEU A 183 7.84 -6.08 -14.58
C LEU A 183 6.42 -6.48 -14.13
N CYS A 184 5.37 -6.13 -14.88
CA CYS A 184 4.00 -6.54 -14.55
C CYS A 184 3.89 -8.07 -14.51
N ARG A 185 4.44 -8.76 -15.51
CA ARG A 185 4.52 -10.23 -15.55
C ARG A 185 5.25 -10.79 -14.33
N LEU A 186 6.48 -10.34 -14.06
CA LEU A 186 7.21 -10.87 -12.91
C LEU A 186 6.45 -10.64 -11.59
N LYS A 187 5.89 -9.45 -11.38
CA LYS A 187 5.04 -9.13 -10.23
C LYS A 187 3.87 -10.12 -10.09
N CYS A 188 3.14 -10.38 -11.18
CA CYS A 188 2.02 -11.31 -11.17
C CYS A 188 2.45 -12.75 -10.85
N LEU A 189 3.63 -13.21 -11.28
CA LEU A 189 4.16 -14.52 -10.87
C LEU A 189 4.51 -14.53 -9.38
N MET A 190 5.26 -13.53 -8.93
CA MET A 190 5.75 -13.43 -7.55
C MET A 190 4.62 -13.29 -6.52
N LYS A 191 3.42 -12.85 -6.92
CA LYS A 191 2.27 -12.82 -5.99
C LYS A 191 1.85 -14.20 -5.50
N TYR A 192 2.08 -15.26 -6.27
CA TYR A 192 1.65 -16.61 -5.91
C TYR A 192 2.79 -17.61 -5.74
N LEU A 193 4.00 -17.28 -6.21
CA LEU A 193 5.13 -18.20 -6.24
C LEU A 193 6.40 -17.55 -5.71
N ASN A 194 7.16 -18.34 -4.94
CA ASN A 194 8.53 -18.02 -4.61
C ASN A 194 9.43 -18.25 -5.83
N ILE A 195 9.62 -17.23 -6.66
CA ILE A 195 10.37 -17.34 -7.92
C ILE A 195 11.82 -17.78 -7.71
N ARG A 196 12.40 -17.57 -6.53
CA ARG A 196 13.77 -18.03 -6.20
C ARG A 196 13.94 -19.54 -6.33
N GLU A 197 12.89 -20.32 -6.06
CA GLU A 197 12.90 -21.78 -6.19
C GLU A 197 12.94 -22.24 -7.65
N TYR A 198 12.55 -21.35 -8.59
CA TYR A 198 12.40 -21.66 -10.00
C TYR A 198 13.49 -21.01 -10.88
N LEU A 199 14.56 -20.45 -10.30
CA LEU A 199 15.67 -19.91 -11.09
C LEU A 199 16.64 -21.03 -11.50
N PRO A 200 17.13 -21.07 -12.75
CA PRO A 200 18.21 -21.99 -13.06
C PRO A 200 19.50 -21.57 -12.33
N PRO A 201 20.32 -22.54 -11.92
CA PRO A 201 21.64 -22.24 -11.39
C PRO A 201 22.50 -21.56 -12.47
N ASP A 202 23.20 -20.48 -12.12
CA ASP A 202 24.03 -19.72 -13.05
C ASP A 202 25.19 -20.58 -13.59
N LEU A 203 24.99 -21.19 -14.76
CA LEU A 203 26.02 -21.98 -15.45
C LEU A 203 27.24 -21.14 -15.87
N ARG A 204 27.13 -19.80 -15.82
CA ARG A 204 28.21 -18.87 -16.18
C ARG A 204 29.29 -18.71 -15.10
N SER A 205 29.09 -19.25 -13.88
CA SER A 205 30.08 -19.17 -12.80
C SER A 205 31.21 -20.23 -12.89
N GLY A 206 31.27 -21.01 -13.98
CA GLY A 206 32.22 -22.11 -14.11
C GLY A 206 33.64 -21.66 -14.50
N MET A 207 34.56 -21.67 -13.53
CA MET A 207 35.87 -22.36 -13.65
C MET A 207 36.80 -22.25 -12.43
N ASP A 208 36.43 -21.55 -11.36
CA ASP A 208 37.25 -21.53 -10.13
C ASP A 208 36.91 -22.76 -9.27
N ALA A 209 37.68 -23.83 -9.47
CA ALA A 209 37.34 -25.22 -9.14
C ALA A 209 37.38 -25.64 -7.65
N ASP A 210 37.69 -24.75 -6.70
CA ASP A 210 38.10 -25.21 -5.35
C ASP A 210 37.17 -24.83 -4.18
N ASN A 211 36.00 -24.21 -4.40
CA ASN A 211 35.07 -23.91 -3.30
C ASN A 211 33.73 -24.64 -3.44
N HIS A 212 33.46 -25.55 -2.51
CA HIS A 212 32.18 -26.26 -2.32
C HIS A 212 31.05 -25.34 -1.82
N SER A 213 30.84 -24.18 -2.45
CA SER A 213 29.62 -23.38 -2.23
C SER A 213 28.42 -24.19 -2.75
N THR A 214 27.47 -24.43 -1.86
CA THR A 214 26.21 -25.12 -2.13
C THR A 214 25.39 -24.34 -3.16
N GLY A 215 24.88 -25.02 -4.20
CA GLY A 215 24.22 -24.38 -5.36
C GLY A 215 23.07 -23.41 -5.07
N LEU A 216 22.49 -23.44 -3.86
CA LEU A 216 21.49 -22.47 -3.39
C LEU A 216 21.99 -21.01 -3.40
N ASP A 217 23.29 -20.79 -3.19
CA ASP A 217 23.88 -19.45 -3.17
C ASP A 217 23.76 -18.75 -4.53
N THR A 218 23.77 -19.53 -5.62
CA THR A 218 23.75 -18.98 -6.99
C THR A 218 22.38 -18.46 -7.41
N GLN A 219 21.31 -19.22 -7.13
CA GLN A 219 19.93 -18.80 -7.40
C GLN A 219 19.57 -17.55 -6.59
N GLN A 220 19.96 -17.53 -5.31
CA GLN A 220 19.74 -16.39 -4.43
C GLN A 220 20.41 -15.12 -4.99
N ARG A 221 21.62 -15.26 -5.55
CA ARG A 221 22.37 -14.15 -6.13
C ARG A 221 21.65 -13.49 -7.31
N ARG A 222 21.04 -14.28 -8.20
CA ARG A 222 20.40 -13.71 -9.39
C ARG A 222 19.19 -12.84 -9.04
N MET A 223 18.28 -13.34 -8.20
CA MET A 223 17.15 -12.53 -7.75
C MET A 223 17.61 -11.30 -6.96
N ASN A 224 18.66 -11.43 -6.13
CA ASN A 224 19.23 -10.28 -5.42
C ASN A 224 19.77 -9.21 -6.38
N ASN A 225 20.43 -9.62 -7.47
CA ASN A 225 20.91 -8.69 -8.50
C ASN A 225 19.74 -7.99 -9.19
N LEU A 226 18.67 -8.74 -9.50
CA LEU A 226 17.46 -8.19 -10.10
C LEU A 226 16.79 -7.16 -9.18
N VAL A 227 16.58 -7.51 -7.91
CA VAL A 227 16.02 -6.60 -6.89
C VAL A 227 16.88 -5.35 -6.75
N ALA A 228 18.20 -5.49 -6.74
CA ALA A 228 19.11 -4.35 -6.71
C ALA A 228 18.97 -3.47 -7.95
N ALA A 229 18.90 -4.06 -9.15
CA ALA A 229 18.77 -3.33 -10.41
C ALA A 229 17.41 -2.64 -10.55
N VAL A 230 16.32 -3.26 -10.07
CA VAL A 230 15.00 -2.64 -9.95
C VAL A 230 15.03 -1.49 -8.93
N GLY A 231 15.74 -1.64 -7.81
CA GLY A 231 15.97 -0.54 -6.87
C GLY A 231 16.68 0.65 -7.53
N ASP A 232 17.74 0.39 -8.30
CA ASP A 232 18.47 1.43 -9.02
C ASP A 232 17.60 2.07 -10.12
N LEU A 233 16.71 1.31 -10.77
CA LEU A 233 15.69 1.83 -11.69
C LEU A 233 14.76 2.80 -10.97
N LEU A 234 14.17 2.38 -9.83
CA LEU A 234 13.27 3.24 -9.06
C LEU A 234 13.95 4.55 -8.65
N GLN A 235 15.21 4.48 -8.21
CA GLN A 235 16.00 5.66 -7.86
C GLN A 235 16.17 6.62 -9.05
N ARG A 236 16.51 6.11 -10.24
CA ARG A 236 16.63 6.95 -11.46
C ARG A 236 15.30 7.62 -11.80
N HIS A 237 14.19 6.89 -11.70
CA HIS A 237 12.86 7.38 -12.05
C HIS A 237 12.32 8.39 -11.03
N THR A 238 12.69 8.29 -9.74
CA THR A 238 12.30 9.27 -8.71
C THR A 238 13.18 10.52 -8.71
N GLN A 239 14.47 10.41 -9.02
CA GLN A 239 15.37 11.56 -9.11
C GLN A 239 15.11 12.39 -10.38
N SER A 240 14.77 11.73 -11.50
CA SER A 240 14.56 12.40 -12.79
C SER A 240 13.15 12.98 -12.95
N VAL A 241 12.35 13.04 -11.88
CA VAL A 241 10.93 13.45 -11.94
C VAL A 241 10.76 14.79 -12.61
N VAL A 242 11.62 15.78 -12.36
CA VAL A 242 11.49 17.13 -12.94
C VAL A 242 11.75 17.14 -14.47
N GLU A 243 12.41 16.14 -15.02
CA GLU A 243 12.95 16.17 -16.39
C GLU A 243 12.31 15.16 -17.35
N LEU A 244 11.72 14.08 -16.84
CA LEU A 244 10.92 13.17 -17.64
C LEU A 244 9.58 13.85 -17.96
N ASP A 245 9.32 14.03 -19.25
CA ASP A 245 8.01 14.47 -19.77
C ASP A 245 6.89 13.68 -19.07
N GLU A 246 5.78 14.33 -18.71
CA GLU A 246 4.70 13.68 -17.95
C GLU A 246 4.20 12.39 -18.64
N GLY A 247 4.34 12.30 -19.97
CA GLY A 247 4.04 11.11 -20.75
C GLY A 247 4.94 9.89 -20.51
N PHE A 248 6.16 10.07 -19.95
CA PHE A 248 7.10 8.98 -19.62
C PHE A 248 7.05 8.55 -18.16
N ARG A 249 6.26 9.23 -17.32
CA ARG A 249 6.04 8.84 -15.93
C ARG A 249 5.01 7.74 -15.86
N HIS A 250 5.37 6.53 -16.28
CA HIS A 250 4.49 5.39 -16.08
C HIS A 250 4.55 5.00 -14.60
N ALA A 251 3.63 5.55 -13.82
CA ALA A 251 3.40 5.18 -12.42
C ALA A 251 3.32 3.66 -12.24
N ASP A 252 2.89 2.93 -13.28
CA ASP A 252 2.89 1.48 -13.37
C ASP A 252 4.29 0.85 -13.26
N THR A 253 5.32 1.37 -13.92
CA THR A 253 6.69 0.85 -13.84
C THR A 253 7.21 0.92 -12.40
N ILE A 254 7.01 2.08 -11.75
CA ILE A 254 7.36 2.30 -10.34
C ILE A 254 6.55 1.36 -9.43
N LYS A 255 5.22 1.29 -9.63
CA LYS A 255 4.30 0.41 -8.90
C LYS A 255 4.74 -1.05 -9.00
N HIS A 256 5.04 -1.54 -10.20
CA HIS A 256 5.44 -2.93 -10.42
C HIS A 256 6.82 -3.21 -9.84
N GLY A 257 7.78 -2.30 -9.98
CA GLY A 257 9.11 -2.43 -9.36
C GLY A 257 9.03 -2.53 -7.84
N LEU A 258 8.28 -1.63 -7.19
CA LEU A 258 8.04 -1.68 -5.75
C LEU A 258 7.35 -2.98 -5.32
N ALA A 259 6.35 -3.44 -6.08
CA ALA A 259 5.65 -4.68 -5.78
C ALA A 259 6.56 -5.91 -5.90
N ILE A 260 7.48 -5.94 -6.87
CA ILE A 260 8.49 -7.01 -6.99
C ILE A 260 9.40 -7.04 -5.76
N ILE A 261 9.96 -5.89 -5.37
CA ILE A 261 10.83 -5.78 -4.20
C ILE A 261 10.08 -6.22 -2.93
N TYR A 262 8.83 -5.79 -2.78
CA TYR A 262 7.99 -6.16 -1.64
C TYR A 262 7.66 -7.67 -1.62
N SER A 263 7.25 -8.24 -2.76
CA SER A 263 6.97 -9.68 -2.85
C SER A 263 8.22 -10.51 -2.59
N ASP A 264 9.39 -10.09 -3.08
CA ASP A 264 10.65 -10.77 -2.79
C ASP A 264 10.95 -10.80 -1.28
N LEU A 265 10.79 -9.65 -0.63
CA LEU A 265 10.97 -9.53 0.81
C LEU A 265 10.02 -10.46 1.59
N LEU A 266 8.76 -10.54 1.19
CA LEU A 266 7.80 -11.48 1.80
C LEU A 266 8.24 -12.94 1.63
N TRP A 267 8.74 -13.33 0.46
CA TRP A 267 9.17 -14.70 0.21
C TRP A 267 10.46 -15.06 0.96
N VAL A 268 11.42 -14.14 1.04
CA VAL A 268 12.65 -14.35 1.82
C VAL A 268 12.34 -14.48 3.31
N THR A 269 11.33 -13.76 3.81
CA THR A 269 10.97 -13.77 5.23
C THR A 269 10.02 -14.91 5.61
N ALA A 270 9.25 -15.47 4.67
CA ALA A 270 8.28 -16.54 4.93
C ALA A 270 8.86 -17.77 5.67
N PRO A 271 10.04 -18.32 5.33
CA PRO A 271 10.65 -19.42 6.07
C PRO A 271 10.92 -19.10 7.54
N ILE A 272 11.26 -17.86 7.87
CA ILE A 272 11.53 -17.40 9.25
C ILE A 272 10.24 -17.47 10.07
N PHE A 273 9.13 -16.96 9.53
CA PHE A 273 7.85 -17.03 10.22
C PHE A 273 7.41 -18.48 10.46
N LYS A 274 7.72 -19.37 9.51
CA LYS A 274 7.42 -20.80 9.64
C LYS A 274 8.26 -21.46 10.73
N THR A 275 9.57 -21.20 10.80
CA THR A 275 10.42 -21.75 11.87
C THR A 275 9.95 -21.27 13.25
N VAL A 276 9.62 -19.99 13.38
CA VAL A 276 9.08 -19.43 14.63
C VAL A 276 7.77 -20.07 15.05
N GLU A 277 6.87 -20.32 14.10
CA GLU A 277 5.60 -21.01 14.40
C GLU A 277 5.82 -22.46 14.83
N GLU A 278 6.78 -23.15 14.20
CA GLU A 278 7.16 -24.53 14.55
C GLU A 278 7.81 -24.60 15.94
N ASP A 279 8.69 -23.67 16.28
CA ASP A 279 9.35 -23.61 17.58
C ASP A 279 8.35 -23.25 18.70
N LYS A 280 7.41 -22.33 18.45
CA LYS A 280 6.30 -22.06 19.38
C LYS A 280 5.43 -23.30 19.64
N LYS A 281 5.21 -24.14 18.63
CA LYS A 281 4.50 -25.43 18.78
C LYS A 281 5.33 -26.42 19.61
N ARG A 282 6.67 -26.40 19.48
CA ARG A 282 7.59 -27.24 20.28
C ARG A 282 7.68 -26.78 21.73
N ASP A 283 7.78 -25.48 22.00
CA ASP A 283 7.84 -24.93 23.37
C ASP A 283 6.56 -25.19 24.16
N SER A 284 5.42 -25.24 23.45
CA SER A 284 4.15 -25.67 24.04
C SER A 284 4.15 -27.15 24.47
N SER A 285 5.11 -27.94 23.99
CA SER A 285 5.21 -29.40 24.23
C SER A 285 6.42 -29.82 25.07
N SER A 286 7.52 -29.03 25.10
CA SER A 286 8.74 -29.34 25.83
C SER A 286 9.31 -28.07 26.46
N GLY A 287 9.29 -27.96 27.79
CA GLY A 287 9.80 -26.80 28.54
C GLY A 287 11.33 -26.67 28.54
N THR A 288 11.98 -26.75 27.39
CA THR A 288 13.45 -26.68 27.25
C THR A 288 13.80 -25.61 26.23
N THR A 289 14.26 -24.45 26.71
CA THR A 289 14.71 -23.31 25.89
C THR A 289 16.05 -23.62 25.22
N SER A 290 16.11 -23.48 23.89
CA SER A 290 17.35 -23.53 23.11
C SER A 290 17.64 -22.13 22.57
N GLU A 291 18.80 -21.56 22.93
CA GLU A 291 19.09 -20.11 22.79
C GLU A 291 20.06 -19.78 21.63
N ALA A 292 20.50 -20.77 20.83
CA ALA A 292 21.71 -20.62 20.01
C ALA A 292 21.51 -20.49 18.48
N THR A 293 20.37 -20.92 17.90
CA THR A 293 20.17 -20.94 16.43
C THR A 293 19.48 -19.70 15.86
N ASP A 294 18.91 -18.84 16.70
CA ASP A 294 18.02 -17.76 16.25
C ASP A 294 18.77 -16.51 15.74
N THR A 295 20.08 -16.39 16.00
CA THR A 295 20.83 -15.14 15.75
C THR A 295 21.40 -14.99 14.33
N GLU A 296 21.58 -16.08 13.57
CA GLU A 296 22.28 -16.01 12.26
C GLU A 296 21.31 -15.79 11.08
N LEU A 297 20.14 -16.42 11.11
CA LEU A 297 19.08 -16.22 10.11
C LEU A 297 18.59 -14.76 10.08
N ASP A 298 18.56 -14.15 11.26
CA ASP A 298 18.10 -12.79 11.50
C ASP A 298 19.00 -11.73 10.84
N ARG A 299 20.33 -11.91 10.89
CA ARG A 299 21.28 -10.94 10.32
C ARG A 299 21.21 -10.85 8.79
N SER A 300 21.07 -11.97 8.08
CA SER A 300 20.99 -11.98 6.61
C SER A 300 19.74 -11.26 6.11
N VAL A 301 18.63 -11.46 6.81
CA VAL A 301 17.33 -10.86 6.51
C VAL A 301 17.35 -9.38 6.83
N GLN A 302 17.90 -9.01 7.99
CA GLN A 302 18.13 -7.62 8.36
C GLN A 302 19.01 -6.90 7.33
N ILE A 303 20.09 -7.52 6.84
CA ILE A 303 20.94 -6.95 5.78
C ILE A 303 20.15 -6.77 4.47
N GLN A 304 19.32 -7.74 4.06
CA GLN A 304 18.51 -7.60 2.85
C GLN A 304 17.48 -6.49 2.98
N ILE A 305 16.77 -6.42 4.11
CA ILE A 305 15.81 -5.34 4.41
C ILE A 305 16.53 -3.99 4.43
N GLN A 306 17.67 -3.89 5.11
CA GLN A 306 18.47 -2.68 5.18
C GLN A 306 18.98 -2.25 3.80
N ASN A 307 19.43 -3.18 2.95
CA ASN A 307 19.89 -2.87 1.60
C ASN A 307 18.75 -2.32 0.72
N VAL A 308 17.55 -2.88 0.85
CA VAL A 308 16.35 -2.36 0.17
C VAL A 308 15.98 -0.97 0.68
N ALA A 309 16.05 -0.74 2.00
CA ALA A 309 15.66 0.52 2.62
C ALA A 309 16.67 1.66 2.40
N HIS A 310 17.98 1.39 2.57
CA HIS A 310 19.05 2.42 2.49
C HIS A 310 19.26 2.94 1.08
N LYS A 311 19.11 2.08 0.06
CA LYS A 311 19.21 2.52 -1.35
C LYS A 311 18.16 3.55 -1.75
N VAL A 312 17.03 3.63 -1.03
CA VAL A 312 15.97 4.60 -1.29
C VAL A 312 16.23 5.95 -0.59
N THR A 313 17.11 6.01 0.43
CA THR A 313 17.23 7.17 1.33
C THR A 313 18.51 8.01 1.21
N ASP A 314 19.60 7.49 0.66
CA ASP A 314 20.94 8.08 0.87
C ASP A 314 21.24 9.42 0.15
N GLU A 315 20.39 9.91 -0.77
CA GLU A 315 20.71 11.10 -1.58
C GLU A 315 19.91 12.38 -1.23
N GLU A 316 18.83 12.30 -0.44
CA GLU A 316 18.04 13.51 -0.09
C GLU A 316 18.74 14.48 0.88
N HIS A 317 19.92 14.14 1.41
CA HIS A 317 20.62 14.96 2.41
C HIS A 317 21.82 15.76 1.88
N LYS A 318 22.03 15.83 0.55
CA LYS A 318 23.15 16.62 0.00
C LYS A 318 22.82 17.74 -0.98
N GLU A 319 21.62 17.82 -1.56
CA GLU A 319 21.37 18.78 -2.66
C GLU A 319 20.50 20.02 -2.33
N ASN A 320 19.98 20.20 -1.12
CA ASN A 320 19.01 21.28 -0.82
C ASN A 320 19.55 22.51 -0.05
N GLU A 321 20.80 22.93 -0.25
CA GLU A 321 21.32 24.15 0.42
C GLU A 321 21.17 25.48 -0.37
N GLU A 322 20.73 25.49 -1.64
CA GLU A 322 20.63 26.76 -2.40
C GLU A 322 19.44 26.85 -3.38
N THR A 323 18.20 26.91 -2.86
CA THR A 323 17.09 27.59 -3.56
C THR A 323 16.22 28.38 -2.59
N PRO A 324 15.80 29.63 -2.91
CA PRO A 324 14.91 30.41 -2.04
C PRO A 324 13.48 29.84 -2.13
N ASP A 325 12.99 29.31 -1.01
CA ASP A 325 11.68 28.66 -0.86
C ASP A 325 10.47 29.60 -0.99
N PRO A 326 9.33 29.13 -1.53
CA PRO A 326 8.01 29.49 -1.00
C PRO A 326 7.83 28.80 0.36
N GLN A 327 7.60 29.58 1.43
CA GLN A 327 7.53 29.05 2.80
C GLN A 327 6.56 27.86 2.96
N PRO A 328 7.05 26.66 3.32
CA PRO A 328 6.22 25.59 3.86
C PRO A 328 5.84 25.93 5.31
N MET A 329 4.58 25.67 5.70
CA MET A 329 4.10 25.75 7.10
C MET A 329 4.72 24.68 8.03
N GLU A 330 5.99 24.33 7.87
CA GLU A 330 6.66 23.30 8.68
C GLU A 330 7.15 23.77 10.04
N SER A 331 7.04 25.06 10.38
CA SER A 331 7.31 25.55 11.74
C SER A 331 6.11 25.32 12.68
N MET A 332 5.65 24.08 12.81
CA MET A 332 4.78 23.69 13.92
C MET A 332 5.56 22.77 14.85
N GLU A 333 6.00 23.31 16.00
CA GLU A 333 6.49 22.52 17.14
C GLU A 333 5.50 21.38 17.41
N ALA A 334 5.92 20.17 17.08
CA ALA A 334 5.25 18.96 17.54
C ALA A 334 5.29 19.00 19.07
N ILE A 335 4.13 18.93 19.72
CA ILE A 335 4.09 18.74 21.17
C ILE A 335 4.61 17.31 21.40
N GLN A 336 5.89 17.21 21.72
CA GLN A 336 6.53 15.96 22.12
C GLN A 336 6.12 15.70 23.56
N PHE A 337 5.17 14.78 23.73
CA PHE A 337 5.07 14.05 24.98
C PHE A 337 6.05 12.87 24.83
N GLU A 338 7.15 12.94 25.58
CA GLU A 338 8.06 11.81 25.76
C GLU A 338 7.30 10.78 26.60
N ASP A 339 6.80 9.74 25.93
CA ASP A 339 6.24 8.57 26.59
C ASP A 339 7.34 7.49 26.54
N ASP A 340 8.21 7.48 27.55
CA ASP A 340 9.33 6.53 27.67
C ASP A 340 8.85 5.06 27.70
N ASP A 341 7.57 4.84 28.00
CA ASP A 341 6.92 3.51 28.00
C ASP A 341 6.52 3.01 26.60
N LEU A 342 6.63 3.84 25.55
CA LEU A 342 6.34 3.46 24.17
C LEU A 342 7.50 2.73 23.48
N ALA A 343 8.69 2.73 24.10
CA ALA A 343 9.83 1.92 23.68
C ALA A 343 9.61 0.40 23.89
N SER A 344 8.52 -0.01 24.57
CA SER A 344 8.25 -1.41 24.91
C SER A 344 7.09 -2.03 24.15
N TYR A 345 6.83 -1.64 22.89
CA TYR A 345 6.19 -2.59 21.97
C TYR A 345 7.21 -3.70 21.67
N ASP A 346 7.48 -4.52 22.69
CA ASP A 346 8.33 -5.70 22.66
C ASP A 346 7.69 -6.67 21.67
N ALA A 347 8.05 -6.52 20.40
CA ALA A 347 7.87 -7.57 19.43
C ALA A 347 8.52 -8.82 20.04
N LYS A 348 7.72 -9.83 20.37
CA LYS A 348 8.25 -11.01 21.09
C LYS A 348 9.38 -11.61 20.27
N PRO A 349 10.49 -12.05 20.88
CA PRO A 349 11.54 -12.76 20.16
C PRO A 349 10.96 -13.87 19.25
N PRO A 350 11.46 -13.99 18.00
CA PRO A 350 12.61 -13.26 17.43
C PRO A 350 12.25 -11.92 16.75
N TYR A 351 11.00 -11.47 16.82
CA TYR A 351 10.52 -10.31 16.05
C TYR A 351 11.09 -8.96 16.50
N ASN A 352 11.59 -8.85 17.74
CA ASN A 352 12.32 -7.66 18.22
C ASN A 352 13.63 -7.44 17.47
N ALA A 353 14.25 -8.48 16.93
CA ALA A 353 15.51 -8.34 16.21
C ALA A 353 15.29 -7.79 14.78
N LEU A 354 14.05 -7.87 14.28
CA LEU A 354 13.56 -7.23 13.07
C LEU A 354 13.01 -5.81 13.31
N GLU A 355 13.43 -5.11 14.39
CA GLU A 355 13.01 -3.74 14.65
C GLU A 355 13.29 -2.86 13.41
N TRP A 356 12.23 -2.48 12.72
CA TRP A 356 12.31 -1.75 11.46
C TRP A 356 11.63 -0.41 11.62
N VAL A 357 12.45 0.65 11.59
CA VAL A 357 11.96 2.00 11.41
C VAL A 357 11.70 2.17 9.92
N LEU A 358 10.42 2.24 9.54
CA LEU A 358 10.01 2.55 8.17
C LEU A 358 10.69 3.87 7.74
N PRO A 359 11.48 3.88 6.65
CA PRO A 359 12.12 5.10 6.15
C PRO A 359 11.13 6.27 6.03
N LYS A 360 11.56 7.47 6.47
CA LYS A 360 10.70 8.67 6.44
C LYS A 360 10.14 8.96 5.06
N VAL A 361 10.90 8.70 4.00
CA VAL A 361 10.44 8.87 2.61
C VAL A 361 9.26 7.94 2.28
N LEU A 362 9.29 6.68 2.73
CA LEU A 362 8.17 5.74 2.52
C LEU A 362 6.94 6.13 3.35
N ILE A 363 7.15 6.64 4.57
CA ILE A 363 6.07 7.23 5.37
C ILE A 363 5.42 8.38 4.61
N SER A 364 6.20 9.32 4.08
CA SER A 364 5.69 10.49 3.36
C SER A 364 4.99 10.09 2.06
N LEU A 365 5.57 9.17 1.27
CA LEU A 365 4.98 8.71 0.02
C LEU A 365 3.68 7.93 0.24
N THR A 366 3.62 7.07 1.26
CA THR A 366 2.37 6.35 1.60
C THR A 366 1.29 7.32 2.08
N GLN A 367 1.66 8.34 2.86
CA GLN A 367 0.75 9.39 3.30
C GLN A 367 0.24 10.23 2.10
N GLN A 368 1.13 10.67 1.21
CA GLN A 368 0.75 11.45 0.02
C GLN A 368 -0.13 10.66 -0.94
N HIS A 369 0.19 9.38 -1.17
CA HIS A 369 -0.63 8.51 -2.00
C HIS A 369 -2.03 8.32 -1.39
N PHE A 370 -2.08 8.08 -0.07
CA PHE A 370 -3.33 8.01 0.67
C PHE A 370 -4.14 9.31 0.52
N GLU A 371 -3.57 10.47 0.81
CA GLU A 371 -4.26 11.76 0.69
C GLU A 371 -4.81 12.01 -0.71
N ARG A 372 -4.06 11.67 -1.76
CA ARG A 372 -4.50 11.79 -3.15
C ARG A 372 -5.69 10.88 -3.46
N GLU A 373 -5.57 9.59 -3.20
CA GLU A 373 -6.62 8.61 -3.50
C GLU A 373 -7.90 8.86 -2.69
N MET A 374 -7.74 9.36 -1.46
CA MET A 374 -8.88 9.65 -0.60
C MET A 374 -9.62 10.92 -1.03
N TYR A 375 -8.93 11.91 -1.59
CA TYR A 375 -9.52 13.12 -2.16
C TYR A 375 -10.34 12.79 -3.42
N ASP A 376 -9.76 12.01 -4.33
CA ASP A 376 -10.43 11.59 -5.59
C ASP A 376 -11.71 10.76 -5.33
N ALA A 377 -11.81 10.11 -4.17
CA ALA A 377 -12.96 9.29 -3.79
C ALA A 377 -14.11 10.09 -3.11
N GLU A 378 -13.95 11.38 -2.84
CA GLU A 378 -14.98 12.19 -2.14
C GLU A 378 -16.03 12.81 -3.05
N GLU A 379 -15.76 12.90 -4.35
CA GLU A 379 -16.72 13.43 -5.31
C GLU A 379 -17.87 12.41 -5.52
N GLU A 380 -19.04 12.74 -4.97
CA GLU A 380 -20.29 12.05 -5.31
C GLU A 380 -20.59 12.31 -6.80
N PRO A 381 -20.99 11.29 -7.58
CA PRO A 381 -21.29 11.48 -8.99
C PRO A 381 -22.43 12.50 -9.14
N GLU A 382 -22.16 13.60 -9.83
CA GLU A 382 -23.17 14.57 -10.18
C GLU A 382 -24.09 13.97 -11.25
N PHE A 383 -25.32 13.65 -10.88
CA PHE A 383 -26.34 13.21 -11.84
C PHE A 383 -26.93 14.44 -12.53
N GLU A 384 -26.70 14.58 -13.83
CA GLU A 384 -27.35 15.63 -14.61
C GLU A 384 -28.87 15.37 -14.69
N ASP A 385 -29.66 16.06 -13.86
CA ASP A 385 -31.13 15.94 -13.78
C ASP A 385 -31.88 16.27 -15.10
N ASN A 386 -31.17 16.71 -16.15
CA ASN A 386 -31.76 17.26 -17.38
C ASN A 386 -31.82 16.29 -18.57
N MET A 387 -31.30 15.07 -18.44
CA MET A 387 -31.35 14.08 -19.52
C MET A 387 -32.64 13.23 -19.37
N ILE A 388 -33.35 12.94 -20.47
CA ILE A 388 -34.53 12.04 -20.51
C ILE A 388 -34.27 10.92 -21.52
N GLY A 389 -34.25 9.66 -21.08
CA GLY A 389 -34.09 8.47 -21.96
C GLY A 389 -33.52 7.22 -21.27
N ASP A 390 -33.67 6.05 -21.90
CA ASP A 390 -33.21 4.74 -21.38
C ASP A 390 -31.66 4.63 -21.26
N ASP A 391 -30.91 5.38 -22.07
CA ASP A 391 -29.44 5.40 -22.02
C ASP A 391 -28.88 5.98 -20.70
N ILE A 392 -29.70 6.74 -19.98
CA ILE A 392 -29.35 7.36 -18.70
C ILE A 392 -29.32 6.33 -17.58
N ALA A 393 -30.23 5.36 -17.60
CA ALA A 393 -30.28 4.32 -16.57
C ALA A 393 -28.97 3.51 -16.57
N ILE A 394 -28.45 3.18 -17.75
CA ILE A 394 -27.19 2.43 -17.91
C ILE A 394 -25.98 3.29 -17.51
N ALA A 395 -25.94 4.56 -17.92
CA ALA A 395 -24.87 5.47 -17.54
C ALA A 395 -24.83 5.72 -16.01
N ASN A 396 -26.01 5.87 -15.40
CA ASN A 396 -26.14 6.05 -13.95
C ASN A 396 -25.73 4.78 -13.20
N GLU A 397 -26.13 3.60 -13.65
CA GLU A 397 -25.73 2.33 -13.03
C GLU A 397 -24.21 2.14 -13.06
N LYS A 398 -23.57 2.43 -14.20
CA LYS A 398 -22.11 2.37 -14.32
C LYS A 398 -21.41 3.36 -13.38
N SER A 399 -21.90 4.59 -13.29
CA SER A 399 -21.34 5.63 -12.42
C SER A 399 -21.51 5.29 -10.94
N ILE A 400 -22.64 4.69 -10.57
CA ILE A 400 -22.89 4.20 -9.20
C ILE A 400 -21.94 3.05 -8.86
N LEU A 401 -21.73 2.10 -9.77
CA LEU A 401 -20.79 0.99 -9.56
C LEU A 401 -19.35 1.48 -9.41
N GLU A 402 -18.91 2.40 -10.26
CA GLU A 402 -17.57 3.00 -10.17
C GLU A 402 -17.39 3.77 -8.84
N TRP A 403 -18.40 4.53 -8.42
CA TRP A 403 -18.37 5.22 -7.13
C TRP A 403 -18.32 4.24 -5.95
N GLN A 404 -19.10 3.16 -5.99
CA GLN A 404 -19.06 2.11 -4.95
C GLN A 404 -17.69 1.43 -4.88
N GLU A 405 -17.07 1.16 -6.01
CA GLU A 405 -15.71 0.62 -6.09
C GLU A 405 -14.68 1.59 -5.47
N LYS A 406 -14.80 2.89 -5.77
CA LYS A 406 -13.98 3.95 -5.14
C LYS A 406 -14.17 3.99 -3.62
N GLN A 407 -15.40 3.89 -3.11
CA GLN A 407 -15.65 3.84 -1.65
C GLN A 407 -15.08 2.57 -1.01
N GLN A 408 -15.17 1.43 -1.68
CA GLN A 408 -14.58 0.18 -1.20
C GLN A 408 -13.05 0.30 -1.13
N ARG A 409 -12.42 0.85 -2.18
CA ARG A 409 -10.98 1.13 -2.21
C ARG A 409 -10.56 2.13 -1.12
N LYS A 410 -11.38 3.15 -0.85
CA LYS A 410 -11.20 4.10 0.26
C LYS A 410 -11.14 3.38 1.60
N ALA A 411 -12.09 2.47 1.86
CA ALA A 411 -12.12 1.68 3.08
C ALA A 411 -10.89 0.75 3.21
N GLU A 412 -10.44 0.13 2.11
CA GLU A 412 -9.24 -0.71 2.08
C GLU A 412 -7.96 0.08 2.37
N LEU A 413 -7.81 1.27 1.78
CA LEU A 413 -6.69 2.19 2.06
C LEU A 413 -6.67 2.63 3.52
N LEU A 414 -7.83 2.90 4.12
CA LEU A 414 -7.93 3.20 5.56
C LEU A 414 -7.54 2.03 6.44
N VAL A 415 -7.91 0.79 6.07
CA VAL A 415 -7.45 -0.41 6.77
C VAL A 415 -5.92 -0.53 6.68
N ALA A 416 -5.35 -0.29 5.48
CA ALA A 416 -3.92 -0.36 5.26
C ALA A 416 -3.16 0.70 6.08
N LEU A 417 -3.54 1.98 5.97
CA LEU A 417 -2.91 3.07 6.73
C LEU A 417 -3.12 2.90 8.25
N GLY A 418 -4.30 2.45 8.66
CA GLY A 418 -4.59 2.10 10.06
C GLY A 418 -3.61 1.06 10.59
N ARG A 419 -3.38 -0.03 9.85
CA ARG A 419 -2.39 -1.06 10.23
C ARG A 419 -0.98 -0.51 10.27
N VAL A 420 -0.56 0.29 9.27
CA VAL A 420 0.76 0.93 9.25
C VAL A 420 0.96 1.81 10.49
N SER A 421 -0.05 2.60 10.87
CA SER A 421 0.02 3.49 12.03
C SER A 421 0.02 2.74 13.38
N LEU A 422 -0.53 1.53 13.44
CA LEU A 422 -0.41 0.63 14.60
C LEU A 422 1.01 0.08 14.71
N CYS A 423 1.60 -0.30 13.58
CA CYS A 423 2.98 -0.81 13.53
C CYS A 423 4.04 0.29 13.70
N ASN A 424 3.71 1.54 13.41
CA ASN A 424 4.61 2.69 13.58
C ASN A 424 4.08 3.66 14.64
N PRO A 425 4.20 3.33 15.93
CA PRO A 425 3.54 4.10 16.96
C PRO A 425 4.08 5.52 17.12
N SER A 426 5.35 5.72 16.74
CA SER A 426 6.04 7.01 16.78
C SER A 426 5.40 8.05 15.85
N ASN A 427 4.79 7.61 14.74
CA ASN A 427 4.18 8.51 13.77
C ASN A 427 2.68 8.70 14.03
N LYS A 428 2.36 9.71 14.85
CA LYS A 428 0.97 10.07 15.16
C LYS A 428 0.22 10.61 13.92
N ARG A 429 0.90 11.15 12.90
CA ARG A 429 0.24 11.77 11.72
C ARG A 429 -0.58 10.79 10.89
N GLN A 430 -0.08 9.58 10.66
CA GLN A 430 -0.81 8.55 9.91
C GLN A 430 -2.09 8.13 10.66
N ALA A 431 -2.01 7.98 11.98
CA ALA A 431 -3.18 7.66 12.80
C ALA A 431 -4.21 8.81 12.81
N VAL A 432 -3.73 10.06 12.80
CA VAL A 432 -4.58 11.25 12.68
C VAL A 432 -5.33 11.23 11.35
N ALA A 433 -4.62 11.02 10.25
CA ALA A 433 -5.22 10.96 8.92
C ALA A 433 -6.33 9.90 8.85
N VAL A 434 -6.16 8.74 9.49
CA VAL A 434 -7.24 7.73 9.60
C VAL A 434 -8.43 8.25 10.43
N LEU A 435 -8.17 8.91 11.58
CA LEU A 435 -9.24 9.41 12.46
C LEU A 435 -10.00 10.61 11.86
N GLU A 436 -9.44 11.37 10.94
CA GLU A 436 -10.16 12.47 10.29
C GLU A 436 -11.37 11.96 9.49
N TYR A 437 -11.29 10.75 8.91
CA TYR A 437 -12.41 10.11 8.22
C TYR A 437 -13.53 9.64 9.14
N PHE A 438 -13.45 9.90 10.44
CA PHE A 438 -14.55 9.64 11.35
C PHE A 438 -15.77 10.51 11.06
N THR A 439 -15.64 11.61 10.33
CA THR A 439 -16.76 12.46 9.85
C THR A 439 -17.29 12.06 8.48
N SER A 440 -16.69 11.05 7.82
CA SER A 440 -17.13 10.58 6.51
C SER A 440 -18.63 10.21 6.51
N ARG A 441 -19.28 10.49 5.38
CA ARG A 441 -20.67 10.08 5.12
C ARG A 441 -20.79 8.58 4.85
N ASP A 442 -19.71 7.96 4.34
CA ASP A 442 -19.70 6.54 4.04
C ASP A 442 -19.63 5.68 5.31
N LYS A 443 -20.58 4.76 5.43
CA LYS A 443 -20.71 3.88 6.59
C LYS A 443 -19.55 2.88 6.67
N ALA A 444 -19.08 2.34 5.55
CA ALA A 444 -18.01 1.34 5.56
C ALA A 444 -16.71 1.96 6.10
N THR A 445 -16.35 3.14 5.58
CA THR A 445 -15.27 4.00 6.06
C THR A 445 -15.38 4.27 7.56
N VAL A 446 -16.54 4.74 8.04
CA VAL A 446 -16.73 5.05 9.47
C VAL A 446 -16.55 3.81 10.36
N GLU A 447 -17.02 2.63 9.93
CA GLU A 447 -16.82 1.39 10.70
C GLU A 447 -15.35 0.96 10.76
N VAL A 448 -14.59 1.12 9.67
CA VAL A 448 -13.13 0.90 9.66
C VAL A 448 -12.43 1.82 10.66
N VAL A 449 -12.72 3.14 10.61
CA VAL A 449 -12.11 4.12 11.52
C VAL A 449 -12.54 3.86 12.99
N LYS A 450 -13.79 3.41 13.22
CA LYS A 450 -14.26 3.01 14.56
C LYS A 450 -13.49 1.83 15.12
N ALA A 451 -13.25 0.81 14.28
CA ALA A 451 -12.48 -0.37 14.66
C ALA A 451 -11.03 0.00 14.97
N PHE A 452 -10.40 0.78 14.09
CA PHE A 452 -9.06 1.33 14.31
C PHE A 452 -8.96 2.11 15.63
N GLY A 453 -9.82 3.12 15.83
CA GLY A 453 -9.80 3.92 17.06
C GLY A 453 -10.11 3.10 18.33
N LYS A 454 -10.90 2.03 18.22
CA LYS A 454 -11.12 1.09 19.33
C LYS A 454 -9.85 0.32 19.66
N GLN A 455 -9.11 -0.13 18.64
CA GLN A 455 -7.84 -0.84 18.80
C GLN A 455 -6.78 0.07 19.44
N VAL A 456 -6.54 1.26 18.89
CA VAL A 456 -5.57 2.22 19.46
C VAL A 456 -5.92 2.59 20.90
N LYS A 457 -7.21 2.81 21.21
CA LYS A 457 -7.66 3.10 22.57
C LYS A 457 -7.43 1.94 23.54
N ALA A 458 -7.60 0.70 23.08
CA ALA A 458 -7.40 -0.48 23.91
C ALA A 458 -5.90 -0.72 24.20
N ASP A 459 -5.05 -0.48 23.20
CA ASP A 459 -3.62 -0.73 23.29
C ASP A 459 -2.88 0.42 24.00
N ALA A 460 -3.18 1.67 23.66
CA ALA A 460 -2.51 2.87 24.14
C ALA A 460 -3.49 4.06 24.30
N PRO A 461 -4.27 4.14 25.41
CA PRO A 461 -5.32 5.13 25.59
C PRO A 461 -4.82 6.58 25.63
N VAL A 462 -3.61 6.82 26.17
CA VAL A 462 -2.99 8.16 26.18
C VAL A 462 -2.67 8.58 24.76
N ARG A 463 -1.93 7.73 24.02
CA ARG A 463 -1.63 7.95 22.60
C ARG A 463 -2.90 8.20 21.76
N TYR A 464 -3.97 7.45 22.02
CA TYR A 464 -5.25 7.68 21.35
C TYR A 464 -5.79 9.10 21.57
N LEU A 465 -5.77 9.61 22.81
CA LEU A 465 -6.17 10.98 23.11
C LEU A 465 -5.30 12.00 22.38
N GLU A 466 -3.98 11.80 22.36
CA GLU A 466 -3.06 12.70 21.64
C GLU A 466 -3.36 12.73 20.14
N ILE A 467 -3.61 11.58 19.52
CA ILE A 467 -4.00 11.49 18.11
C ILE A 467 -5.30 12.26 17.89
N GLN A 468 -6.30 12.11 18.76
CA GLN A 468 -7.54 12.90 18.68
C GLN A 468 -7.28 14.41 18.78
N MET A 469 -6.39 14.84 19.68
CA MET A 469 -6.00 16.24 19.83
C MET A 469 -5.35 16.80 18.57
N ILE A 470 -4.46 16.02 17.97
CA ILE A 470 -3.75 16.42 16.75
C ILE A 470 -4.74 16.51 15.59
N ALA A 471 -5.68 15.58 15.46
CA ALA A 471 -6.74 15.62 14.43
C ALA A 471 -7.61 16.87 14.53
N LEU A 472 -8.09 17.19 15.74
CA LEU A 472 -8.89 18.41 15.97
C LEU A 472 -8.08 19.67 15.65
N ARG A 473 -6.79 19.70 16.01
CA ARG A 473 -5.90 20.82 15.71
C ARG A 473 -5.65 20.98 14.21
N GLN A 474 -5.46 19.87 13.48
CA GLN A 474 -5.25 19.88 12.03
C GLN A 474 -6.47 20.45 11.29
N LEU A 475 -7.69 20.06 11.67
CA LEU A 475 -8.91 20.67 11.11
C LEU A 475 -9.10 22.15 11.50
N PHE A 476 -8.69 22.55 12.70
CA PHE A 476 -8.85 23.93 13.17
C PHE A 476 -7.89 24.93 12.53
N ASN A 477 -6.68 24.51 12.17
CA ASN A 477 -5.65 25.41 11.65
C ASN A 477 -6.05 26.13 10.34
N PRO A 478 -6.57 25.45 9.30
CA PRO A 478 -7.06 26.12 8.09
C PRO A 478 -8.16 27.14 8.37
N ILE A 479 -9.08 26.84 9.31
CA ILE A 479 -10.16 27.75 9.72
C ILE A 479 -9.59 29.07 10.26
N LEU A 480 -8.52 29.01 11.07
CA LEU A 480 -7.86 30.21 11.57
C LEU A 480 -7.22 31.05 10.47
N VAL A 481 -6.67 30.42 9.43
CA VAL A 481 -6.06 31.12 8.29
C VAL A 481 -7.16 31.82 7.49
N TRP A 482 -8.20 31.08 7.09
CA TRP A 482 -9.31 31.65 6.32
C TRP A 482 -10.07 32.74 7.07
N LYS A 483 -10.21 32.61 8.39
CA LYS A 483 -10.82 33.68 9.20
C LYS A 483 -10.02 34.98 9.10
N ARG A 484 -8.68 34.92 9.14
CA ARG A 484 -7.83 36.11 8.96
C ARG A 484 -7.92 36.66 7.55
N ASP A 485 -7.95 35.79 6.55
CA ASP A 485 -8.07 36.20 5.15
C ASP A 485 -9.42 36.88 4.88
N PHE A 486 -10.50 36.34 5.48
CA PHE A 486 -11.84 36.91 5.44
C PHE A 486 -11.91 38.27 6.14
N GLU A 487 -11.37 38.39 7.36
CA GLU A 487 -11.28 39.67 8.09
C GLU A 487 -10.45 40.71 7.31
N ALA A 488 -9.35 40.29 6.67
CA ALA A 488 -8.53 41.16 5.83
C ALA A 488 -9.30 41.61 4.58
N ALA A 489 -10.06 40.72 3.93
CA ALA A 489 -10.92 41.03 2.80
C ALA A 489 -12.00 42.06 3.14
N GLU A 490 -12.67 41.91 4.30
CA GLU A 490 -13.70 42.85 4.77
C GLU A 490 -13.14 44.26 5.00
N THR A 491 -11.92 44.37 5.51
CA THR A 491 -11.28 45.68 5.73
C THR A 491 -10.82 46.35 4.44
N ASN A 492 -10.62 45.59 3.37
CA ASN A 492 -10.09 46.07 2.09
C ASN A 492 -11.23 46.24 1.08
N VAL A 493 -12.12 47.19 1.40
CA VAL A 493 -13.35 47.52 0.65
C VAL A 493 -13.01 47.85 -0.82
N GLY A 494 -13.08 46.85 -1.70
CA GLY A 494 -12.96 47.02 -3.15
C GLY A 494 -12.12 46.00 -3.93
N ASN A 495 -11.51 45.00 -3.29
CA ASN A 495 -10.53 44.14 -3.99
C ASN A 495 -10.93 42.66 -4.21
N ILE A 496 -11.95 42.14 -3.51
CA ILE A 496 -12.42 40.75 -3.67
C ILE A 496 -13.90 40.80 -4.06
N GLY A 497 -14.30 39.99 -5.04
CA GLY A 497 -15.70 39.95 -5.49
C GLY A 497 -16.59 39.31 -4.42
N ASP A 498 -17.82 39.81 -4.26
CA ASP A 498 -18.82 39.29 -3.29
C ASP A 498 -18.99 37.75 -3.39
N ALA A 499 -18.82 37.18 -4.59
CA ALA A 499 -18.90 35.74 -4.83
C ALA A 499 -17.76 34.94 -4.18
N GLU A 500 -16.51 35.42 -4.28
CA GLU A 500 -15.34 34.75 -3.67
C GLU A 500 -15.40 34.81 -2.14
N GLN A 501 -15.94 35.92 -1.60
CA GLN A 501 -16.13 36.08 -0.17
C GLN A 501 -17.19 35.12 0.39
N GLU A 502 -18.31 34.94 -0.32
CA GLU A 502 -19.34 33.99 0.10
C GLU A 502 -18.85 32.54 -0.03
N GLU A 503 -18.10 32.18 -1.08
CA GLU A 503 -17.49 30.86 -1.22
C GLU A 503 -16.50 30.55 -0.08
N LEU A 504 -15.63 31.51 0.29
CA LEU A 504 -14.70 31.34 1.40
C LEU A 504 -15.44 31.14 2.73
N LYS A 505 -16.53 31.89 2.95
CA LYS A 505 -17.38 31.79 4.13
C LYS A 505 -18.09 30.44 4.21
N GLU A 506 -18.67 29.96 3.11
CA GLU A 506 -19.30 28.64 3.04
C GLU A 506 -18.29 27.53 3.34
N ARG A 507 -17.11 27.56 2.71
CA ARG A 507 -16.01 26.61 2.99
C ARG A 507 -15.60 26.63 4.46
N MET A 508 -15.50 27.81 5.07
CA MET A 508 -15.19 27.97 6.49
C MET A 508 -16.28 27.37 7.39
N GLU A 509 -17.55 27.65 7.11
CA GLU A 509 -18.69 27.12 7.88
C GLU A 509 -18.78 25.60 7.80
N ASN A 510 -18.60 25.03 6.60
CA ASN A 510 -18.55 23.58 6.38
C ASN A 510 -17.45 22.91 7.21
N ARG A 511 -16.25 23.49 7.23
CA ARG A 511 -15.11 22.97 8.01
C ARG A 511 -15.30 23.12 9.51
N ILE A 512 -15.94 24.21 9.97
CA ILE A 512 -16.35 24.35 11.37
C ILE A 512 -17.34 23.24 11.75
N GLN A 513 -18.28 22.91 10.86
CA GLN A 513 -19.26 21.86 11.11
C GLN A 513 -18.60 20.47 11.15
N GLU A 514 -17.65 20.19 10.26
CA GLU A 514 -16.82 18.97 10.31
C GLU A 514 -16.04 18.85 11.62
N LEU A 515 -15.37 19.93 12.05
CA LEU A 515 -14.64 19.97 13.32
C LEU A 515 -15.56 19.66 14.51
N LYS A 516 -16.75 20.27 14.54
CA LYS A 516 -17.77 20.02 15.57
C LYS A 516 -18.25 18.58 15.56
N GLU A 517 -18.53 18.01 14.39
CA GLU A 517 -18.98 16.62 14.27
C GLU A 517 -17.86 15.64 14.65
N LEU A 518 -16.61 15.88 14.25
CA LEU A 518 -15.46 15.05 14.64
C LEU A 518 -15.31 15.04 16.15
N ALA A 519 -15.30 16.23 16.76
CA ALA A 519 -15.21 16.39 18.20
C ALA A 519 -16.37 15.71 18.92
N LYS A 520 -17.60 15.89 18.41
CA LYS A 520 -18.79 15.23 18.94
C LYS A 520 -18.63 13.72 18.87
N ARG A 521 -18.14 13.14 17.78
CA ARG A 521 -17.96 11.70 17.65
C ARG A 521 -16.85 11.16 18.54
N PHE A 522 -15.78 11.92 18.74
CA PHE A 522 -14.78 11.57 19.74
C PHE A 522 -15.34 11.66 21.17
N SER A 523 -16.21 12.64 21.41
CA SER A 523 -16.89 12.93 22.67
C SER A 523 -18.02 11.97 23.02
N ILE A 524 -18.77 11.46 22.03
CA ILE A 524 -19.89 10.50 22.23
C ILE A 524 -19.37 9.19 22.84
N ARG A 525 -18.08 8.88 22.69
CA ARG A 525 -17.44 7.76 23.39
C ARG A 525 -17.18 8.04 24.89
N TYR A 526 -17.53 9.24 25.37
CA TYR A 526 -17.40 9.68 26.76
C TYR A 526 -18.63 10.45 27.35
N GLY A 527 -19.58 10.94 26.54
CA GLY A 527 -20.98 11.32 26.92
C GLY A 527 -21.30 12.78 27.33
N LEU A 528 -22.25 13.43 26.61
CA LEU A 528 -23.11 14.63 26.90
C LEU A 528 -22.43 16.01 27.16
N GLU A 529 -22.70 17.13 26.45
CA GLU A 529 -23.84 18.11 26.32
C GLU A 529 -23.78 19.38 27.24
N GLN A 530 -23.46 20.56 26.63
CA GLN A 530 -23.91 21.98 26.87
C GLN A 530 -22.80 23.09 26.89
N PRO A 531 -23.09 24.35 26.44
CA PRO A 531 -22.08 25.26 25.86
C PRO A 531 -21.73 26.55 26.67
N ASN A 532 -20.50 27.08 26.51
CA ASN A 532 -20.18 28.48 26.12
C ASN A 532 -18.72 28.96 26.35
N GLN A 533 -18.18 29.57 25.27
CA GLN A 533 -17.03 30.47 25.06
C GLN A 533 -15.61 29.97 25.35
N PHE A 534 -15.06 29.19 24.41
CA PHE A 534 -13.67 29.15 23.92
C PHE A 534 -13.67 28.23 22.69
N GLU A 535 -13.80 28.69 21.44
CA GLU A 535 -14.20 27.78 20.33
C GLU A 535 -13.42 26.46 20.24
N PHE A 536 -12.09 26.45 20.41
CA PHE A 536 -11.30 25.21 20.52
C PHE A 536 -11.39 24.53 21.90
N LEU A 537 -11.38 25.28 23.02
CA LEU A 537 -11.51 24.65 24.35
C LEU A 537 -12.94 24.16 24.64
N GLU A 538 -13.93 24.64 23.91
CA GLU A 538 -15.33 24.21 23.93
C GLU A 538 -15.44 22.84 23.25
N THR A 539 -14.78 22.69 22.10
CA THR A 539 -14.54 21.39 21.46
C THR A 539 -13.81 20.44 22.41
N MET A 540 -12.89 20.95 23.22
CA MET A 540 -12.15 20.20 24.24
C MET A 540 -12.86 19.99 25.56
N ARG A 541 -13.93 20.73 25.85
CA ARG A 541 -14.61 20.73 27.15
C ARG A 541 -15.07 19.33 27.52
N VAL A 542 -15.51 18.58 26.52
CA VAL A 542 -15.96 17.20 26.68
C VAL A 542 -14.85 16.28 27.14
N TYR A 543 -13.58 16.56 26.82
CA TYR A 543 -12.45 15.81 27.36
C TYR A 543 -12.07 16.25 28.77
N LEU A 544 -12.12 17.57 29.02
CA LEU A 544 -11.76 18.15 30.32
C LEU A 544 -12.66 17.66 31.45
N SER A 545 -13.93 17.35 31.16
CA SER A 545 -14.86 16.77 32.16
C SER A 545 -14.48 15.37 32.65
N HIS A 546 -13.58 14.65 31.96
CA HIS A 546 -13.15 13.31 32.35
C HIS A 546 -11.81 13.26 33.07
N LEU A 547 -11.12 14.39 33.17
CA LEU A 547 -9.91 14.49 33.98
C LEU A 547 -10.30 14.48 35.45
N ASP A 548 -9.57 13.72 36.26
CA ASP A 548 -9.73 13.75 37.70
C ASP A 548 -9.33 15.13 38.26
N TYR A 549 -9.75 15.43 39.49
CA TYR A 549 -9.51 16.76 40.08
C TYR A 549 -8.01 17.12 40.11
N SER A 550 -7.13 16.13 40.29
CA SER A 550 -5.68 16.30 40.27
C SER A 550 -5.19 16.71 38.88
N SER A 551 -5.53 15.95 37.83
CA SER A 551 -5.12 16.25 36.45
C SER A 551 -5.72 17.57 35.95
N MET A 552 -6.96 17.90 36.34
CA MET A 552 -7.54 19.22 36.06
C MET A 552 -6.78 20.36 36.73
N THR A 553 -6.30 20.14 37.96
CA THR A 553 -5.49 21.14 38.67
C THR A 553 -4.14 21.33 37.99
N GLN A 554 -3.45 20.24 37.60
CA GLN A 554 -2.19 20.29 36.86
C GLN A 554 -2.36 20.95 35.49
N LEU A 555 -3.38 20.57 34.74
CA LEU A 555 -3.67 21.16 33.43
C LEU A 555 -4.00 22.64 33.55
N ARG A 556 -4.76 23.03 34.58
CA ARG A 556 -5.01 24.44 34.90
C ARG A 556 -3.72 25.17 35.24
N GLU A 557 -2.85 24.60 36.05
CA GLU A 557 -1.56 25.19 36.40
C GLU A 557 -0.67 25.35 35.16
N TYR A 558 -0.58 24.33 34.31
CA TYR A 558 0.13 24.35 33.03
C TYR A 558 -0.43 25.42 32.07
N PHE A 559 -1.75 25.49 31.89
CA PHE A 559 -2.37 26.56 31.10
C PHE A 559 -2.09 27.92 31.72
N MET A 560 -2.17 28.07 33.05
CA MET A 560 -1.85 29.33 33.71
C MET A 560 -0.37 29.69 33.58
N GLU A 561 0.54 28.74 33.51
CA GLU A 561 1.97 28.93 33.26
C GLU A 561 2.24 29.36 31.81
N ARG A 562 1.67 28.65 30.83
CA ARG A 562 1.73 29.04 29.40
C ARG A 562 1.05 30.39 29.14
N LEU A 563 -0.06 30.68 29.81
CA LEU A 563 -0.74 31.97 29.77
C LEU A 563 0.05 33.06 30.48
N LYS A 564 0.81 32.75 31.55
CA LYS A 564 1.76 33.69 32.17
C LYS A 564 2.91 34.02 31.23
N LEU A 565 3.41 33.02 30.48
CA LEU A 565 4.41 33.21 29.41
C LEU A 565 3.88 34.07 28.26
N GLN A 566 2.60 33.94 27.89
CA GLN A 566 1.95 34.80 26.89
C GLN A 566 1.48 36.17 27.43
N LYS A 567 1.35 36.35 28.74
CA LYS A 567 0.90 37.59 29.42
C LYS A 567 1.89 38.77 29.33
N ALA A 568 2.91 38.68 28.48
CA ALA A 568 3.51 39.88 27.88
C ALA A 568 2.54 40.59 26.91
N SER A 569 1.42 39.99 26.50
CA SER A 569 0.34 40.66 25.76
C SER A 569 -1.08 40.21 26.20
N LEU A 570 -1.76 41.08 26.96
CA LEU A 570 -3.20 41.17 27.26
C LEU A 570 -3.93 40.05 28.04
N ASN A 571 -5.12 40.43 28.56
CA ASN A 571 -5.66 40.12 29.89
C ASN A 571 -6.83 39.10 29.86
N TRP A 572 -6.59 37.85 30.27
CA TRP A 572 -7.49 36.68 30.11
C TRP A 572 -8.25 36.22 31.37
N TYR A 573 -8.40 37.07 32.40
CA TYR A 573 -8.94 36.65 33.70
C TYR A 573 -10.44 36.29 33.71
N TYR A 574 -11.22 36.71 32.70
CA TYR A 574 -12.68 36.57 32.68
C TYR A 574 -13.21 35.18 32.33
N VAL A 575 -12.31 34.30 31.91
CA VAL A 575 -12.60 33.15 31.07
C VAL A 575 -12.74 31.86 31.89
N PHE A 576 -11.86 31.68 32.87
CA PHE A 576 -11.91 30.54 33.77
C PHE A 576 -12.94 30.71 34.91
N ALA A 577 -13.45 31.92 35.11
CA ALA A 577 -14.47 32.18 36.13
C ALA A 577 -15.86 31.65 35.74
N SER A 578 -16.16 31.52 34.44
CA SER A 578 -17.45 31.01 33.96
C SER A 578 -17.56 29.48 33.90
N ALA A 579 -16.45 28.74 33.87
CA ALA A 579 -16.47 27.27 33.78
C ALA A 579 -16.78 26.56 35.12
N LYS A 580 -17.00 27.32 36.20
CA LYS A 580 -17.31 26.80 37.54
C LYS A 580 -18.79 26.98 37.93
N LYS A 581 -19.61 27.47 37.00
CA LYS A 581 -21.09 27.41 37.03
C LYS A 581 -21.53 26.52 35.87
#